data_AF-A0A561UVF8-F1
#
_entry.id   AF-A0A561UVF8-F1
#
_cell.length_a   1.000
_cell.length_b   1.000
_cell.length_c   1.000
_cell.angle_alpha   90.00
_cell.angle_beta   90.00
_cell.angle_gamma   90.00
#
_symmetry.space_group_name_H-M   'P 1'
#
loop_
_entity.id
_entity.type
_entity.pdbx_description
1 polymer ?
#
loop_
_entity_poly.entity_id
_entity_poly.type
_entity_poly.pdbx_seq_one_letter_code
_entity_poly.pdbx_strand_id
1 'polypeptide(L)'
;MGAGAMNRLRGCLTRLLRPAGLLLFFLTEVLLAEGGSLSAAVALAATAAAGTALVACSVISARCAAPVPRTRVRTAMRDREKRTAFLPQRDPDAKGRSRPRAPGRALLTAA
;
A
#
# COMPACT_ATOMS: atom_id res chain seq x y z
N MET A 1 18.02 -10.32 -7.34
CA MET A 1 16.60 -9.86 -7.27
C MET A 1 15.92 -10.57 -6.11
N GLY A 2 15.65 -9.84 -5.03
CA GLY A 2 15.59 -10.41 -3.67
C GLY A 2 14.27 -11.07 -3.26
N ALA A 3 14.38 -12.22 -2.59
CA ALA A 3 13.33 -13.05 -2.01
C ALA A 3 12.24 -12.29 -1.21
N GLY A 4 12.53 -11.08 -0.72
CA GLY A 4 11.56 -10.24 -0.02
C GLY A 4 10.39 -9.72 -0.86
N ALA A 5 10.57 -9.53 -2.17
CA ALA A 5 9.46 -9.17 -3.07
C ALA A 5 8.53 -10.37 -3.30
N MET A 6 9.10 -11.56 -3.46
CA MET A 6 8.36 -12.82 -3.59
C MET A 6 7.56 -13.15 -2.33
N ASN A 7 8.11 -12.95 -1.13
CA ASN A 7 7.38 -13.21 0.11
C ASN A 7 6.21 -12.26 0.34
N ARG A 8 6.31 -10.98 -0.05
CA ARG A 8 5.19 -10.03 0.01
C ARG A 8 4.09 -10.38 -0.99
N LEU A 9 4.46 -10.76 -2.21
CA LEU A 9 3.50 -11.28 -3.20
C LEU A 9 2.80 -12.53 -2.67
N ARG A 10 3.55 -13.51 -2.12
CA ARG A 10 2.98 -14.74 -1.53
C ARG A 10 2.01 -14.44 -0.37
N GLY A 11 2.33 -13.48 0.50
CA GLY A 11 1.45 -13.07 1.61
C GLY A 11 0.16 -12.37 1.15
N CYS A 12 0.23 -11.54 0.12
CA CYS A 12 -0.96 -10.90 -0.47
C CYS A 12 -1.81 -11.92 -1.22
N LEU A 13 -1.18 -12.78 -2.02
CA LEU A 13 -1.83 -13.83 -2.79
C LEU A 13 -2.58 -14.80 -1.86
N THR A 14 -1.95 -15.26 -0.78
CA THR A 14 -2.59 -16.17 0.20
C THR A 14 -3.76 -15.51 0.94
N ARG A 15 -3.73 -14.20 1.18
CA ARG A 15 -4.87 -13.45 1.74
C ARG A 15 -6.03 -13.31 0.75
N LEU A 16 -5.77 -13.25 -0.56
CA LEU A 16 -6.80 -13.16 -1.60
C LEU A 16 -7.35 -14.53 -2.03
N LEU A 17 -6.52 -15.58 -2.04
CA LEU A 17 -6.96 -16.92 -2.44
C LEU A 17 -7.98 -17.52 -1.48
N ARG A 18 -7.87 -17.22 -0.18
CA ARG A 18 -8.82 -17.72 0.84
C ARG A 18 -10.27 -17.27 0.59
N PRO A 19 -10.58 -15.96 0.48
CA PRO A 19 -11.95 -15.53 0.20
C PRO A 19 -12.38 -15.92 -1.22
N ALA A 20 -11.47 -15.93 -2.20
CA ALA A 20 -11.79 -16.37 -3.56
C ALA A 20 -12.22 -17.85 -3.61
N GLY A 21 -11.53 -18.73 -2.89
CA GLY A 21 -11.89 -20.14 -2.78
C GLY A 21 -13.24 -20.35 -2.11
N LEU A 22 -13.54 -19.59 -1.05
CA LEU A 22 -14.85 -19.62 -0.39
C LEU A 22 -15.98 -19.12 -1.30
N LEU A 23 -15.75 -18.03 -2.04
CA LEU A 23 -16.69 -17.49 -3.00
C LEU A 23 -16.99 -18.51 -4.11
N LEU A 24 -15.95 -19.16 -4.64
CA LEU A 24 -16.08 -20.14 -5.71
C LEU A 24 -16.81 -21.40 -5.22
N PHE A 25 -16.54 -21.85 -4.00
CA PHE A 25 -17.29 -22.93 -3.35
C PHE A 25 -18.77 -22.58 -3.20
N PHE A 26 -19.10 -21.40 -2.67
CA PHE A 26 -20.48 -20.92 -2.54
C PHE A 26 -21.20 -20.81 -3.89
N LEU A 27 -20.53 -20.27 -4.92
CA LEU A 27 -21.10 -20.19 -6.28
C LEU A 27 -21.36 -21.56 -6.88
N THR A 28 -20.50 -22.53 -6.61
CA THR A 28 -20.66 -23.91 -7.07
C THR A 28 -21.86 -24.58 -6.38
N GLU A 29 -21.97 -24.43 -5.06
CA GLU A 29 -23.13 -24.92 -4.29
C GLU A 29 -24.45 -24.31 -4.77
N VAL A 30 -24.49 -22.99 -4.99
CA VAL A 30 -25.67 -22.29 -5.51
C VAL A 30 -26.04 -22.79 -6.91
N LEU A 31 -25.05 -23.01 -7.78
CA LEU A 31 -25.29 -23.51 -9.14
C LEU A 31 -25.83 -24.95 -9.15
N LEU A 32 -25.33 -25.80 -8.25
CA LEU A 32 -25.86 -27.16 -8.07
C LEU A 32 -27.28 -27.14 -7.48
N ALA A 33 -27.56 -26.24 -6.53
CA ALA A 33 -28.88 -26.10 -5.91
C ALA A 33 -29.95 -25.59 -6.89
N GLU A 34 -29.57 -24.72 -7.83
CA GLU A 34 -30.46 -24.14 -8.86
C GLU A 34 -30.70 -25.06 -10.08
N GLY A 35 -30.12 -26.27 -10.10
CA GLY A 35 -30.45 -27.26 -11.14
C GLY A 35 -29.88 -26.95 -12.54
N GLY A 36 -28.78 -26.19 -12.62
CA GLY A 36 -27.98 -26.11 -13.85
C GLY A 36 -28.66 -25.44 -15.04
N SER A 37 -29.13 -24.20 -14.89
CA SER A 37 -29.56 -23.41 -16.06
C SER A 37 -28.36 -23.01 -16.93
N LEU A 38 -28.47 -23.19 -18.26
CA LEU A 38 -27.44 -22.78 -19.24
C LEU A 38 -27.04 -21.31 -19.09
N SER A 39 -27.98 -20.45 -18.71
CA SER A 39 -27.74 -19.03 -18.42
C SER A 39 -26.80 -18.84 -17.24
N ALA A 40 -26.99 -19.59 -16.16
CA ALA A 40 -26.09 -19.55 -15.00
C ALA A 40 -24.70 -20.09 -15.33
N ALA A 41 -24.60 -21.13 -16.16
CA ALA A 41 -23.31 -21.64 -16.64
C ALA A 41 -22.55 -20.60 -17.48
N VAL A 42 -23.24 -19.88 -18.38
CA VAL A 42 -22.63 -18.81 -19.20
C VAL A 42 -22.22 -17.61 -18.34
N ALA A 43 -23.08 -17.19 -17.41
CA ALA A 43 -22.75 -16.10 -16.48
C ALA A 43 -21.54 -16.45 -15.60
N LEU A 44 -21.43 -17.71 -15.15
CA LEU A 44 -20.28 -18.19 -14.40
C LEU A 44 -19.02 -18.22 -15.26
N ALA A 45 -19.11 -18.74 -16.49
CA ALA A 45 -17.98 -18.78 -17.42
C ALA A 45 -17.46 -17.37 -17.75
N ALA A 46 -18.36 -16.42 -17.99
CA ALA A 46 -18.00 -15.01 -18.21
C ALA A 46 -17.33 -14.39 -16.98
N THR A 47 -17.85 -14.68 -15.78
CA THR A 47 -17.28 -14.20 -14.51
C THR A 47 -15.90 -14.80 -14.25
N ALA A 48 -15.72 -16.10 -14.52
CA ALA A 48 -14.43 -16.77 -14.42
C ALA A 48 -13.42 -16.21 -15.42
N ALA A 49 -13.82 -15.97 -16.67
CA ALA A 49 -12.97 -15.34 -17.68
C ALA A 49 -12.54 -13.93 -17.27
N ALA A 50 -13.48 -13.09 -16.83
CA ALA A 50 -13.16 -11.75 -16.32
C ALA A 50 -12.26 -11.79 -15.08
N GLY A 51 -12.54 -12.72 -14.15
CA GLY A 51 -11.74 -12.93 -12.95
C GLY A 51 -10.29 -13.34 -13.27
N THR A 52 -10.10 -14.29 -14.20
CA THR A 52 -8.76 -14.72 -14.62
C THR A 52 -7.99 -13.60 -15.33
N ALA A 53 -8.66 -12.79 -16.15
CA ALA A 53 -8.05 -11.62 -16.80
C ALA A 53 -7.59 -10.58 -15.77
N LEU A 54 -8.41 -10.28 -14.76
CA LEU A 54 -8.04 -9.36 -13.67
C LEU A 54 -6.89 -9.90 -12.84
N VAL A 55 -6.89 -11.19 -12.50
CA VAL A 55 -5.79 -11.83 -11.78
C VAL A 55 -4.50 -11.76 -12.60
N ALA A 56 -4.54 -12.11 -13.90
CA ALA A 56 -3.39 -12.01 -14.79
C ALA A 56 -2.85 -10.57 -14.86
N CYS A 57 -3.72 -9.58 -15.03
CA CYS A 57 -3.35 -8.17 -15.04
C CYS A 57 -2.71 -7.72 -13.72
N SER A 58 -3.26 -8.17 -12.58
CA SER A 58 -2.72 -7.87 -11.25
C SER A 58 -1.33 -8.49 -11.04
N VAL A 59 -1.12 -9.73 -11.52
CA VAL A 59 0.16 -10.42 -11.43
C VAL A 59 1.20 -9.73 -12.31
N ILE A 60 0.84 -9.39 -13.56
CA ILE A 60 1.71 -8.65 -14.48
C ILE A 60 2.10 -7.31 -13.85
N SER A 61 1.13 -6.54 -13.36
CA SER A 61 1.37 -5.25 -12.71
C SER A 61 2.29 -5.37 -11.48
N ALA A 62 2.09 -6.41 -10.66
CA ALA A 62 2.93 -6.68 -9.50
C ALA A 62 4.36 -7.12 -9.87
N ARG A 63 4.56 -7.76 -11.02
CA ARG A 63 5.87 -8.17 -11.53
C ARG A 63 6.61 -7.02 -12.21
N CYS A 64 5.89 -6.13 -12.87
CA CYS A 64 6.44 -4.93 -13.50
C CYS A 64 6.79 -3.83 -12.48
N ALA A 65 6.27 -3.89 -11.26
CA ALA A 65 6.62 -2.94 -10.21
C ALA A 65 8.12 -3.00 -9.87
N ALA A 66 8.83 -1.90 -10.11
CA ALA A 66 10.26 -1.81 -9.85
C ALA A 66 10.57 -1.99 -8.35
N PRO A 67 11.57 -2.81 -7.98
CA PRO A 67 11.94 -3.01 -6.59
C PRO A 67 12.52 -1.71 -6.00
N VAL A 68 11.80 -1.09 -5.06
CA VAL A 68 12.26 0.12 -4.37
C VAL A 68 13.29 -0.26 -3.29
N PRO A 69 14.48 0.37 -3.27
CA PRO A 69 15.47 0.15 -2.21
C PRO A 69 14.90 0.50 -0.82
N ARG A 70 15.18 -0.34 0.17
CA ARG A 70 14.72 -0.13 1.56
C ARG A 70 15.15 1.23 2.12
N THR A 71 16.32 1.72 1.71
CA THR A 71 16.82 3.04 2.06
C THR A 71 15.89 4.15 1.56
N ARG A 72 15.38 4.05 0.34
CA ARG A 72 14.45 5.02 -0.25
C ARG A 72 13.11 5.07 0.49
N VAL A 73 12.62 3.91 0.96
CA VAL A 73 11.40 3.85 1.79
C VAL A 73 11.65 4.53 3.14
N ARG A 74 12.79 4.24 3.78
CA ARG A 74 13.14 4.85 5.07
C ARG A 74 13.36 6.36 4.95
N THR A 75 14.00 6.83 3.88
CA THR A 75 14.17 8.26 3.64
C THR A 75 12.84 8.94 3.34
N ALA A 76 11.98 8.33 2.52
CA ALA A 76 10.64 8.86 2.25
C ALA A 76 9.76 8.93 3.51
N MET A 77 9.82 7.91 4.37
CA MET A 77 9.13 7.92 5.66
C MET A 77 9.68 9.00 6.58
N ARG A 78 11.00 9.11 6.71
CA ARG A 78 11.65 10.15 7.52
C ARG A 78 11.37 11.57 6.99
N ASP A 79 11.26 11.73 5.67
CA ASP A 79 10.92 12.98 5.00
C ASP A 79 9.44 13.34 5.20
N ARG A 80 8.55 12.35 5.16
CA ARG A 80 7.13 12.52 5.51
C ARG A 80 6.95 12.87 6.98
N GLU A 81 7.64 12.17 7.88
CA GLU A 81 7.66 12.47 9.32
C GLU A 81 8.11 13.90 9.57
N LYS A 82 9.20 14.38 8.95
CA LYS A 82 9.61 15.79 9.07
C LYS A 82 8.54 16.77 8.59
N ARG A 83 7.81 16.43 7.51
CA ARG A 83 6.72 17.28 6.98
C ARG A 83 5.46 17.30 7.84
N THR A 84 5.19 16.26 8.63
CA THR A 84 3.92 16.12 9.37
C THR A 84 4.08 16.08 10.89
N ALA A 85 5.29 15.90 11.42
CA ALA A 85 5.54 15.82 12.86
C ALA A 85 5.47 17.18 13.54
N PHE A 86 5.67 18.26 12.79
CA PHE A 86 5.52 19.61 13.29
C PHE A 86 4.18 20.16 12.81
N LEU A 87 3.35 20.65 13.73
CA LEU A 87 2.42 21.74 13.39
C LEU A 87 3.28 22.81 12.70
N PRO A 88 2.81 23.51 11.64
CA PRO A 88 3.58 24.60 11.03
C PRO A 88 4.05 25.54 12.15
N GLN A 89 5.32 25.41 12.56
CA GLN A 89 5.84 26.18 13.67
C GLN A 89 5.87 27.62 13.15
N ARG A 90 5.20 28.53 13.87
CA ARG A 90 5.32 29.96 13.59
C ARG A 90 6.80 30.28 13.67
N ASP A 91 7.36 30.68 12.52
CA ASP A 91 8.76 31.07 12.43
C ASP A 91 9.01 32.19 13.48
N PRO A 92 9.78 31.91 14.54
CA PRO A 92 10.05 32.88 15.59
C PRO A 92 10.86 34.08 15.07
N ASP A 93 11.49 33.91 13.89
CA ASP A 93 12.31 34.91 13.21
C ASP A 93 11.56 35.60 12.06
N ALA A 94 10.27 35.29 11.86
CA ALA A 94 9.45 35.94 10.86
C ALA A 94 9.43 37.46 11.06
N LYS A 95 9.58 38.21 9.95
CA LYS A 95 9.58 39.67 9.95
C LYS A 95 8.35 40.21 10.70
N GLY A 96 8.59 40.97 11.77
CA GLY A 96 7.53 41.54 12.62
C GLY A 96 7.22 40.76 13.90
N ARG A 97 7.96 39.68 14.21
CA ARG A 97 7.91 39.02 15.52
C ARG A 97 9.22 39.22 16.27
N SER A 98 9.13 39.75 17.49
CA SER A 98 10.28 39.80 18.39
C SER A 98 10.66 38.38 18.78
N ARG A 99 11.93 38.01 18.55
CA ARG A 99 12.51 36.77 19.09
C ARG A 99 12.25 36.74 20.60
N PRO A 100 11.72 35.64 21.17
CA PRO A 100 11.75 35.43 22.62
C PRO A 100 13.22 35.51 23.06
N ARG A 101 13.58 36.57 23.80
CA ARG A 101 14.96 36.72 24.29
C ARG A 101 15.19 35.62 25.31
N ALA A 102 16.01 34.64 24.98
CA ALA A 102 16.56 33.74 25.97
C ALA A 102 17.30 34.57 27.04
N PRO A 103 17.22 34.22 28.33
CA PRO A 103 17.98 34.92 29.37
C PRO A 103 19.46 34.96 29.00
N GLY A 104 20.01 36.18 28.93
CA GLY A 104 21.31 36.46 28.34
C GLY A 104 22.46 35.80 29.11
N ARG A 105 23.18 34.91 28.43
CA ARG A 105 24.53 34.53 28.82
C ARG A 105 25.44 34.79 27.63
N ALA A 106 26.35 35.75 27.76
CA ALA A 106 27.37 36.02 26.76
C ALA A 106 28.27 34.78 26.64
N LEU A 107 28.33 34.18 25.45
CA LEU A 107 29.28 33.12 25.14
C LEU A 107 30.59 33.79 24.71
N LEU A 108 31.67 33.54 25.45
CA LEU A 108 33.02 33.90 25.05
C LEU A 108 33.46 32.94 23.93
N THR A 109 33.73 33.49 22.75
CA THR A 109 34.39 32.76 21.66
C THR A 109 35.90 32.77 21.94
N ALA A 110 36.52 31.60 22.03
CA ALA A 110 37.98 31.47 22.11
C ALA A 110 38.60 31.65 20.72
N ALA A 111 39.74 32.34 20.67
CA ALA A 111 40.56 32.62 19.49
C ALA A 111 41.41 31.43 19.08
#